data_AF-A0A4Z2DJN5-F1
#
_entry.id   AF-A0A4Z2DJN5-F1
#
_cell.length_a   1.000
_cell.length_b   1.000
_cell.length_c   1.000
_cell.angle_alpha   90.00
_cell.angle_beta   90.00
_cell.angle_gamma   90.00
#
_symmetry.space_group_name_H-M   'P 1'
#
loop_
_entity.id
_entity.type
_entity.pdbx_description
1 polymer ?
#
loop_
_entity_poly.entity_id
_entity_poly.type
_entity_poly.pdbx_seq_one_letter_code
_entity_poly.pdbx_strand_id
1 'polypeptide(L)'
;MQGYASYTGGPVGYGDPDSKYISDGERGNILSKFVQEKLISELCLEEWKNWRSCLRKNRDEWFCAWKCKPVYKIFDQCQIRYLQNPEQVKKFEEEYLNLRSEYRKTGVGHAFMTKERIRELCEL
;
A
#
# COMPACT_ATOMS: atom_id res chain seq x y z
N MET A 1 -8.05 -31.08 -12.65
CA MET A 1 -6.70 -30.78 -12.11
C MET A 1 -6.51 -29.27 -12.15
N GLN A 2 -6.69 -28.59 -11.01
CA GLN A 2 -6.40 -27.16 -10.90
C GLN A 2 -4.89 -26.99 -10.82
N GLY A 3 -4.28 -26.69 -11.97
CA GLY A 3 -2.86 -26.36 -12.05
C GLY A 3 -2.59 -25.17 -11.12
N TYR A 4 -1.68 -25.37 -10.18
CA TYR A 4 -1.21 -24.34 -9.27
C TYR A 4 -0.90 -23.07 -10.07
N ALA A 5 -1.44 -21.93 -9.63
CA ALA A 5 -1.08 -20.61 -10.11
C ALA A 5 0.43 -20.42 -9.90
N SER A 6 1.24 -20.78 -10.89
CA SER A 6 2.70 -20.75 -10.76
C SER A 6 3.19 -19.32 -10.97
N TYR A 7 4.10 -18.88 -10.10
CA TYR A 7 4.88 -17.64 -10.27
C TYR A 7 5.96 -17.77 -11.36
N THR A 8 5.87 -18.81 -12.18
CA THR A 8 6.78 -19.16 -13.27
C THR A 8 5.98 -19.35 -14.55
N GLY A 9 6.54 -18.95 -15.69
CA GLY A 9 5.88 -19.00 -17.00
C GLY A 9 5.28 -17.65 -17.44
N GLY A 10 4.36 -17.67 -18.40
CA GLY A 10 3.76 -16.46 -18.96
C GLY A 10 4.67 -15.70 -19.96
N PRO A 11 4.18 -14.60 -20.56
CA PRO A 11 4.84 -13.91 -21.67
C PRO A 11 6.27 -13.43 -21.37
N VAL A 12 6.53 -13.03 -20.13
CA VAL A 12 7.84 -12.53 -19.66
C VAL A 12 8.41 -13.34 -18.50
N GLY A 13 7.88 -14.53 -18.22
CA GLY A 13 8.43 -15.44 -17.20
C GLY A 13 7.96 -15.19 -15.75
N TYR A 14 7.11 -14.20 -15.49
CA TYR A 14 6.62 -13.83 -14.14
C TYR A 14 5.30 -14.48 -13.71
N GLY A 15 4.89 -15.56 -14.39
CA GLY A 15 3.65 -16.28 -14.15
C GLY A 15 2.48 -15.81 -15.02
N ASP A 16 1.32 -16.45 -14.82
CA ASP A 16 0.11 -16.20 -15.59
C ASP A 16 -0.50 -14.79 -15.34
N PRO A 17 -0.65 -13.93 -16.36
CA PRO A 17 -1.27 -12.61 -16.23
C PRO A 17 -2.74 -12.61 -15.82
N ASP A 18 -3.49 -13.68 -16.12
CA ASP A 18 -4.93 -13.76 -15.88
C ASP A 18 -5.27 -14.44 -14.55
N SER A 19 -4.26 -14.94 -13.84
CA SER A 19 -4.42 -15.51 -12.51
C SER A 19 -4.94 -14.47 -11.53
N LYS A 20 -5.99 -14.85 -10.78
CA LYS A 20 -6.57 -14.05 -9.68
C LYS A 20 -6.09 -14.48 -8.29
N TYR A 21 -5.26 -15.52 -8.22
CA TYR A 21 -4.73 -16.00 -6.95
C TYR A 21 -3.70 -15.02 -6.39
N ILE A 22 -3.81 -14.65 -5.12
CA ILE A 22 -2.85 -13.83 -4.39
C ILE A 22 -2.35 -14.69 -3.22
N SER A 23 -1.05 -14.99 -3.19
CA SER A 23 -0.48 -15.74 -2.06
C SER A 23 -0.43 -14.90 -0.79
N ASP A 24 -0.31 -15.53 0.37
CA ASP A 24 -0.18 -14.83 1.65
C ASP A 24 1.08 -13.95 1.70
N GLY A 25 2.17 -14.41 1.08
CA GLY A 25 3.41 -13.63 0.96
C GLY A 25 3.23 -12.38 0.09
N GLU A 26 2.50 -12.49 -1.02
CA GLU A 26 2.17 -11.36 -1.88
C GLU A 26 1.22 -10.38 -1.18
N ARG A 27 0.21 -10.92 -0.50
CA ARG A 27 -0.77 -10.18 0.31
C ARG A 27 -0.07 -9.36 1.39
N GLY A 28 0.81 -9.98 2.18
CA GLY A 28 1.50 -9.34 3.30
C GLY A 28 2.66 -8.41 2.92
N ASN A 29 3.19 -8.51 1.69
CA ASN A 29 4.31 -7.68 1.26
C ASN A 29 3.91 -6.65 0.21
N ILE A 30 3.48 -7.09 -0.97
CA ILE A 30 3.31 -6.19 -2.13
C ILE A 30 1.95 -5.50 -2.06
N LEU A 31 0.88 -6.27 -1.84
CA LEU A 31 -0.46 -5.72 -1.72
C LEU A 31 -0.57 -4.79 -0.50
N SER A 32 -0.02 -5.18 0.64
CA SER A 32 0.02 -4.30 1.82
C SER A 32 0.73 -2.97 1.54
N LYS A 33 1.83 -2.95 0.78
CA LYS A 33 2.52 -1.70 0.40
C LYS A 33 1.71 -0.86 -0.57
N PHE A 34 1.08 -1.49 -1.57
CA PHE A 34 0.17 -0.81 -2.50
C PHE A 34 -0.96 -0.10 -1.74
N VAL A 35 -1.64 -0.83 -0.85
CA VAL A 35 -2.74 -0.30 -0.04
C VAL A 35 -2.24 0.81 0.89
N GLN A 36 -1.10 0.60 1.56
CA GLN A 36 -0.51 1.60 2.44
C GLN A 36 -0.20 2.90 1.69
N GLU A 37 0.44 2.81 0.52
CA GLU A 37 0.76 3.99 -0.29
C GLU A 37 -0.51 4.74 -0.67
N LYS A 38 -1.53 4.04 -1.17
CA LYS A 38 -2.81 4.63 -1.55
C LYS A 38 -3.50 5.33 -0.37
N LEU A 39 -3.44 4.72 0.82
CA LEU A 39 -3.98 5.32 2.05
C LEU A 39 -3.27 6.63 2.39
N ILE A 40 -1.94 6.69 2.32
CA ILE A 40 -1.19 7.89 2.73
C ILE A 40 -1.06 8.94 1.63
N SER A 41 -1.18 8.58 0.35
CA SER A 41 -1.03 9.52 -0.77
C SER A 41 -2.35 10.06 -1.31
N GLU A 42 -3.45 9.29 -1.19
CA GLU A 42 -4.74 9.64 -1.81
C GLU A 42 -5.87 9.74 -0.77
N LEU A 43 -6.10 8.69 0.01
CA LEU A 43 -7.34 8.55 0.77
C LEU A 43 -7.34 9.27 2.13
N CYS A 44 -6.25 9.16 2.87
CA CYS A 44 -6.06 9.73 4.21
C CYS A 44 -4.93 10.78 4.20
N LEU A 45 -4.79 11.50 3.07
CA LEU A 45 -3.68 12.44 2.85
C LEU A 45 -3.68 13.58 3.87
N GLU A 46 -4.85 14.09 4.24
CA GLU A 46 -4.98 15.21 5.18
C GLU A 46 -4.59 14.78 6.59
N GLU A 47 -5.09 13.64 7.06
CA GLU A 47 -4.76 13.06 8.36
C GLU A 47 -3.27 12.69 8.43
N TRP A 48 -2.72 12.17 7.34
CA TRP A 48 -1.28 11.89 7.20
C TRP A 48 -0.45 13.18 7.33
N LYS A 49 -0.80 14.24 6.60
CA LYS A 49 -0.14 15.56 6.69
C LYS A 49 -0.21 16.13 8.09
N ASN A 50 -1.36 16.02 8.75
CA ASN A 50 -1.53 16.49 10.12
C ASN A 50 -0.62 15.73 11.10
N TRP A 51 -0.56 14.40 10.98
CA TRP A 51 0.35 13.59 11.78
C TRP A 51 1.83 13.93 11.51
N ARG A 52 2.20 14.10 10.24
CA ARG A 52 3.56 14.51 9.84
C ARG A 52 3.94 15.90 10.32
N SER A 53 3.02 16.85 10.25
CA SER A 53 3.20 18.19 10.81
C SER A 53 3.43 18.13 12.32
N CYS A 54 2.69 17.28 13.04
CA CYS A 54 2.93 17.05 14.47
C CYS A 54 4.34 16.49 14.73
N LEU A 55 4.76 15.44 14.00
CA LEU A 55 6.09 14.86 14.14
C LEU A 55 7.20 15.88 13.85
N ARG A 56 7.03 16.70 12.80
CA ARG A 56 7.97 17.77 12.45
C ARG A 56 8.09 18.83 13.53
N LYS A 57 6.97 19.27 14.11
CA LYS A 57 6.96 20.32 15.15
C LYS A 57 7.62 19.85 16.44
N ASN A 58 7.52 18.57 16.77
CA ASN A 58 8.01 18.00 18.02
C ASN A 58 9.31 17.19 17.84
N ARG A 59 10.01 17.31 16.70
CA ARG A 59 11.14 16.45 16.32
C ARG A 59 12.30 16.43 17.33
N ASP A 60 12.54 17.56 17.99
CA ASP A 60 13.65 17.74 18.92
C ASP A 60 13.23 17.43 20.36
N GLU A 61 11.97 17.03 20.56
CA GLU A 61 11.43 16.69 21.87
C GLU A 61 11.54 15.20 22.18
N TRP A 62 11.89 14.92 23.43
CA TRP A 62 11.86 13.55 23.94
C TRP A 62 10.41 13.02 23.95
N PHE A 63 10.21 11.80 23.46
CA PHE A 63 8.88 11.17 23.26
C PHE A 63 7.93 11.86 22.25
N CYS A 64 8.45 12.49 21.18
CA CYS A 64 7.68 13.05 20.07
C CYS A 64 6.47 12.18 19.62
N ALA A 65 6.70 10.87 19.42
CA ALA A 65 5.67 9.94 18.97
C ALA A 65 4.48 9.83 19.95
N TRP A 66 4.74 9.94 21.27
CA TRP A 66 3.69 9.86 22.28
C TRP A 66 2.81 11.11 22.29
N LYS A 67 3.42 12.29 22.10
CA LYS A 67 2.69 13.56 21.97
C LYS A 67 1.82 13.61 20.72
N CYS A 68 2.28 13.02 19.62
CA CYS A 68 1.52 12.93 18.37
C CYS A 68 0.56 11.74 18.30
N LYS A 69 0.47 10.90 19.35
CA LYS A 69 -0.45 9.77 19.43
C LYS A 69 -1.93 10.15 19.19
N PRO A 70 -2.46 11.28 19.72
CA PRO A 70 -3.84 11.67 19.45
C PRO A 70 -4.08 11.96 17.97
N VAL A 71 -3.13 12.63 17.30
CA VAL A 71 -3.22 12.94 15.87
C VAL A 71 -3.08 11.66 15.04
N TYR A 72 -2.18 10.76 15.44
CA TYR A 72 -2.03 9.44 14.82
C TYR A 72 -3.33 8.64 14.89
N LYS A 73 -4.07 8.70 16.02
CA LYS A 73 -5.34 8.00 16.17
C LYS A 73 -6.38 8.43 15.13
N ILE A 74 -6.37 9.70 14.72
CA ILE A 74 -7.26 10.21 13.67
C ILE A 74 -6.89 9.58 12.32
N PHE A 75 -5.59 9.56 12.00
CA PHE A 75 -5.07 8.89 10.81
C PHE A 75 -5.36 7.39 10.81
N ASP A 76 -5.17 6.71 11.93
CA ASP A 76 -5.50 5.29 12.13
C ASP A 76 -7.00 5.03 11.90
N GLN A 77 -7.88 5.87 12.43
CA GLN A 77 -9.32 5.77 12.20
C GLN A 77 -9.70 5.96 10.73
N CYS A 78 -9.02 6.85 10.00
CA CYS A 78 -9.22 7.00 8.56
C CYS A 78 -8.86 5.70 7.82
N GLN A 79 -7.69 5.12 8.10
CA GLN A 79 -7.27 3.85 7.49
C GLN A 79 -8.26 2.71 7.79
N ILE A 80 -8.66 2.58 9.05
CA ILE A 80 -9.60 1.55 9.51
C ILE A 80 -10.94 1.67 8.77
N ARG A 81 -11.44 2.88 8.51
CA ARG A 81 -12.70 3.09 7.76
C ARG A 81 -12.67 2.43 6.38
N TYR A 82 -11.55 2.54 5.66
CA TYR A 82 -11.41 1.93 4.34
C TYR A 82 -11.16 0.42 4.43
N LEU A 83 -10.36 -0.03 5.39
CA LEU A 83 -10.01 -1.44 5.53
C LEU A 83 -11.13 -2.31 6.14
N GLN A 84 -12.05 -1.71 6.90
CA GLN A 84 -13.24 -2.40 7.42
C GLN A 84 -14.34 -2.57 6.37
N ASN A 85 -14.31 -1.80 5.28
CA ASN A 85 -15.30 -1.93 4.22
C ASN A 85 -14.86 -3.03 3.22
N PRO A 86 -15.55 -4.19 3.17
CA PRO A 86 -15.16 -5.30 2.30
C PRO A 86 -15.20 -4.94 0.82
N GLU A 87 -16.08 -4.02 0.41
CA GLU A 87 -16.15 -3.56 -0.98
C GLU A 87 -14.91 -2.75 -1.37
N GLN A 88 -14.41 -1.90 -0.46
CA GLN A 88 -13.19 -1.13 -0.68
C GLN A 88 -11.96 -2.02 -0.74
N VAL A 89 -11.86 -3.00 0.18
CA VAL A 89 -10.77 -3.97 0.17
C VAL A 89 -10.76 -4.75 -1.15
N LYS A 90 -11.92 -5.22 -1.61
CA LYS A 90 -12.04 -5.91 -2.89
C LYS A 90 -11.64 -5.02 -4.07
N LYS A 91 -12.01 -3.74 -4.05
CA LYS A 91 -11.59 -2.77 -5.06
C LYS A 91 -10.08 -2.61 -5.11
N PHE A 92 -9.41 -2.52 -3.96
CA PHE A 92 -7.95 -2.45 -3.91
C PHE A 92 -7.29 -3.74 -4.41
N GLU A 93 -7.85 -4.90 -4.10
CA GLU A 93 -7.38 -6.18 -4.66
C GLU A 93 -7.51 -6.22 -6.18
N GLU A 94 -8.63 -5.78 -6.74
CA GLU A 94 -8.85 -5.75 -8.18
C GLU A 94 -7.89 -4.77 -8.89
N GLU A 95 -7.70 -3.58 -8.35
CA GLU A 95 -6.72 -2.62 -8.87
C GLU A 95 -5.30 -3.17 -8.83
N TYR A 96 -4.91 -3.82 -7.74
CA TYR A 96 -3.62 -4.49 -7.61
C TYR A 96 -3.45 -5.62 -8.63
N LEU A 97 -4.47 -6.47 -8.81
CA LEU A 97 -4.46 -7.55 -9.80
C LEU A 97 -4.29 -7.01 -11.22
N ASN A 98 -4.88 -5.86 -11.55
CA ASN A 98 -4.69 -5.21 -12.83
C ASN A 98 -3.23 -4.77 -13.04
N LEU A 99 -2.62 -4.09 -12.05
CA LEU A 99 -1.21 -3.71 -12.09
C LEU A 99 -0.29 -4.93 -12.22
N ARG A 100 -0.64 -6.02 -11.54
CA ARG A 100 0.09 -7.29 -11.64
C ARG A 100 -0.06 -7.95 -12.99
N SER A 101 -1.25 -7.91 -13.60
CA SER A 101 -1.50 -8.44 -14.94
C SER A 101 -0.65 -7.70 -15.97
N GLU A 102 -0.61 -6.37 -15.88
CA GLU A 102 0.26 -5.51 -16.70
C GLU A 102 1.75 -5.89 -16.52
N TYR A 103 2.21 -6.05 -15.28
CA TYR A 103 3.59 -6.49 -14.98
C TYR A 103 3.90 -7.85 -15.59
N ARG A 104 2.99 -8.82 -15.48
CA ARG A 104 3.18 -10.17 -16.05
C ARG A 104 3.05 -10.23 -17.57
N LYS A 105 2.44 -9.22 -18.21
CA LYS A 105 2.39 -9.09 -19.68
C LYS A 105 3.62 -8.39 -20.24
N THR A 106 4.05 -7.31 -19.59
CA THR A 106 5.05 -6.37 -20.14
C THR A 106 6.43 -6.49 -19.50
N GLY A 107 6.52 -7.03 -18.28
CA GLY A 107 7.72 -7.03 -17.46
C GLY A 107 8.02 -5.69 -16.77
N VAL A 108 7.19 -4.66 -16.99
CA VAL A 108 7.38 -3.33 -16.38
C VAL A 108 6.72 -3.29 -15.00
N GLY A 109 7.53 -3.32 -13.95
CA GLY A 109 7.06 -3.37 -12.57
C GLY A 109 6.69 -1.99 -12.04
N HIS A 110 5.61 -1.93 -11.26
CA HIS A 110 5.30 -0.78 -10.44
C HIS A 110 5.87 -0.99 -9.03
N ALA A 111 6.82 -0.15 -8.64
CA ALA A 111 7.41 -0.22 -7.31
C ALA A 111 6.61 0.67 -6.35
N PHE A 112 6.04 0.05 -5.32
CA PHE A 112 5.33 0.76 -4.24
C PHE A 112 6.29 1.10 -3.11
N MET A 113 6.04 2.23 -2.45
CA MET A 113 6.80 2.69 -1.28
C MET A 113 8.30 2.77 -1.55
N THR A 114 8.70 3.34 -2.69
CA THR A 114 10.11 3.60 -3.02
C THR A 114 10.72 4.63 -2.08
N LYS A 115 12.05 4.71 -2.01
CA LYS A 115 12.72 5.68 -1.12
C LYS A 115 12.36 7.11 -1.50
N GLU A 116 12.29 7.39 -2.79
CA GLU A 116 11.95 8.69 -3.36
C GLU A 116 10.50 9.05 -3.02
N ARG A 117 9.58 8.09 -3.18
CA ARG A 117 8.16 8.28 -2.87
C ARG A 117 7.92 8.46 -1.37
N ILE A 118 8.57 7.65 -0.53
CA ILE A 118 8.53 7.81 0.92
C ILE A 118 9.05 9.20 1.30
N ARG A 119 10.15 9.65 0.69
CA ARG A 119 10.70 10.98 0.96
C ARG A 119 9.70 12.08 0.62
N GLU A 120 9.09 12.02 -0.55
CA GLU A 120 8.02 12.94 -0.97
C GLU A 120 6.88 12.96 0.05
N LEU A 121 6.34 11.79 0.39
CA LEU A 121 5.25 11.65 1.37
C LEU A 121 5.65 12.05 2.79
N CYS A 122 6.93 11.97 3.14
CA CYS A 122 7.48 12.46 4.39
C CYS A 122 7.72 13.96 4.37
N GLU A 123 7.84 14.60 3.19
CA GLU A 123 8.07 16.03 2.99
C GLU A 123 6.76 16.84 2.91
N LEU A 124 5.63 16.17 2.61
CA LEU A 124 4.27 16.68 2.82
C LEU A 124 3.98 17.06 4.29
#